data_AF-A0A381YIM5-F1
#
_entry.id   AF-A0A381YIM5-F1
#
_cell.length_a   1.000
_cell.length_b   1.000
_cell.length_c   1.000
_cell.angle_alpha   90.00
_cell.angle_beta   90.00
_cell.angle_gamma   90.00
#
_symmetry.space_group_name_H-M   'P 1'
#
loop_
_entity.id
_entity.type
_entity.pdbx_description
1 polymer ?
#
loop_
_entity_poly.entity_id
_entity_poly.type
_entity_poly.pdbx_seq_one_letter_code
_entity_poly.pdbx_strand_id
1 'polypeptide(L)'
;MNRTKALSMSQKKDKVLVWIGAEFVHFFLAYGLQKKLDADYYAIIDITNKPKEFFINQTLIDFKQIWFYHDEINNSDNKKPDINFLKGFENKYDINLWNLALNERIFYRFYDFHKFTDDEILSIEEKSIRFFEKVLNQIKPDYFITKQPSFHHLELFRMMCDKSDCK
;
A
#
# COMPACT_ATOMS: atom_id res chain seq x y z
N MET A 1 29.94 -25.52 -36.15
CA MET A 1 30.27 -25.45 -34.71
C MET A 1 30.74 -24.04 -34.42
N ASN A 2 29.87 -23.18 -33.90
CA ASN A 2 30.19 -22.12 -32.94
C ASN A 2 28.87 -21.46 -32.51
N ARG A 3 28.46 -21.82 -31.30
CA ARG A 3 27.31 -21.29 -30.59
C ARG A 3 27.64 -19.86 -30.17
N THR A 4 27.00 -18.89 -30.79
CA THR A 4 26.88 -17.56 -30.17
C THR A 4 25.84 -17.71 -29.05
N LYS A 5 26.32 -18.03 -27.83
CA LYS A 5 25.56 -17.76 -26.61
C LYS A 5 25.42 -16.25 -26.52
N ALA A 6 24.33 -15.71 -27.05
CA ALA A 6 23.82 -14.45 -26.55
C ALA A 6 23.55 -14.71 -25.06
N LEU A 7 24.36 -14.10 -24.19
CA LEU A 7 24.00 -13.99 -22.79
C LEU A 7 22.64 -13.28 -22.78
N SER A 8 21.57 -14.02 -22.47
CA SER A 8 20.30 -13.39 -22.11
C SER A 8 20.57 -12.63 -20.82
N MET A 9 20.86 -11.33 -20.93
CA MET A 9 20.68 -10.42 -19.81
C MET A 9 19.24 -10.65 -19.34
N SER A 10 19.03 -11.08 -18.10
CA SER A 10 17.66 -11.17 -17.59
C SER A 10 17.11 -9.76 -17.64
N GLN A 11 16.20 -9.51 -18.57
CA GLN A 11 15.50 -8.24 -18.67
C GLN A 11 14.84 -8.00 -17.31
N LYS A 12 15.11 -6.84 -16.70
CA LYS A 12 14.51 -6.49 -15.39
C LYS A 12 13.00 -6.64 -15.57
N LYS A 13 12.37 -7.54 -14.80
CA LYS A 13 10.91 -7.65 -14.76
C LYS A 13 10.35 -6.40 -14.11
N ASP A 14 9.29 -5.87 -14.69
CA ASP A 14 8.52 -4.79 -14.06
C ASP A 14 7.95 -5.30 -12.74
N LYS A 15 7.91 -4.43 -11.74
CA LYS A 15 7.33 -4.72 -10.43
C LYS A 15 5.98 -4.04 -10.32
N VAL A 16 4.94 -4.85 -10.21
CA VAL A 16 3.54 -4.39 -10.13
C VAL A 16 3.05 -4.56 -8.71
N LEU A 17 2.76 -3.45 -8.04
CA LEU A 17 2.09 -3.45 -6.74
C LEU A 17 0.59 -3.26 -6.95
N VAL A 18 -0.22 -4.10 -6.31
CA VAL A 18 -1.68 -4.07 -6.44
C VAL A 18 -2.31 -3.81 -5.08
N TRP A 19 -3.15 -2.78 -4.99
CA TRP A 19 -4.02 -2.57 -3.83
C TRP A 19 -5.31 -3.37 -3.99
N ILE A 20 -5.60 -4.26 -3.05
CA ILE A 20 -6.79 -5.12 -3.11
C ILE A 20 -7.72 -4.78 -1.94
N GLY A 21 -8.86 -4.17 -2.29
CA GLY A 21 -9.96 -3.91 -1.37
C GLY A 21 -11.04 -5.00 -1.39
N ALA A 22 -12.10 -4.78 -0.60
CA ALA A 22 -13.20 -5.73 -0.39
C ALA A 22 -14.01 -6.07 -1.66
N GLU A 23 -13.88 -5.28 -2.72
CA GLU A 23 -14.51 -5.51 -4.02
C GLU A 23 -13.80 -6.56 -4.91
N PHE A 24 -12.58 -6.98 -4.57
CA PHE A 24 -11.76 -7.96 -5.34
C PHE A 24 -11.48 -7.61 -6.81
N VAL A 25 -11.89 -6.44 -7.30
CA VAL A 25 -11.70 -6.02 -8.70
C VAL A 25 -10.23 -6.08 -9.09
N HIS A 26 -9.36 -5.52 -8.25
CA HIS A 26 -7.91 -5.48 -8.48
C HIS A 26 -7.23 -6.83 -8.37
N PHE A 27 -7.79 -7.75 -7.56
CA PHE A 27 -7.34 -9.13 -7.51
C PHE A 27 -7.60 -9.82 -8.86
N PHE A 28 -8.81 -9.75 -9.39
CA PHE A 28 -9.12 -10.36 -10.70
C PHE A 28 -8.38 -9.68 -11.85
N LEU A 29 -8.16 -8.37 -11.76
CA LEU A 29 -7.32 -7.64 -12.72
C LEU A 29 -5.89 -8.16 -12.71
N ALA A 30 -5.26 -8.30 -11.53
CA ALA A 30 -3.91 -8.84 -11.39
C ALA A 30 -3.82 -10.28 -11.94
N TYR A 31 -4.82 -11.12 -11.65
CA TYR A 31 -4.92 -12.47 -12.21
C TYR A 31 -4.98 -12.48 -13.74
N GLY A 32 -5.70 -11.53 -14.35
CA GLY A 32 -5.72 -11.36 -15.79
C GLY A 32 -4.39 -10.86 -16.36
N LEU A 33 -3.75 -9.91 -15.68
CA LEU A 33 -2.50 -9.28 -16.09
C LEU A 33 -1.32 -10.27 -16.05
N GLN A 34 -1.19 -11.09 -15.01
CA GLN A 34 -0.07 -12.05 -14.90
C GLN A 34 -0.01 -13.03 -16.07
N LYS A 35 -1.16 -13.33 -16.69
CA LYS A 35 -1.25 -14.25 -17.83
C LYS A 35 -0.75 -13.61 -19.13
N LYS A 36 -0.63 -12.28 -19.14
CA LYS A 36 -0.30 -11.48 -20.33
C LYS A 36 1.05 -10.79 -20.21
N LEU A 37 1.50 -10.49 -19.00
CA LEU A 37 2.71 -9.72 -18.72
C LEU A 37 3.63 -10.51 -17.78
N ASP A 38 4.87 -10.73 -18.22
CA ASP A 38 5.91 -11.32 -17.40
C ASP A 38 6.49 -10.26 -16.44
N ALA A 39 5.84 -10.10 -15.30
CA ALA A 39 6.16 -9.11 -14.27
C ALA A 39 6.17 -9.77 -12.87
N ASP A 40 6.82 -9.13 -11.90
CA ASP A 40 6.76 -9.52 -10.50
C ASP A 40 5.59 -8.82 -9.81
N TYR A 41 4.64 -9.60 -9.29
CA TYR A 41 3.43 -9.09 -8.67
C TYR A 41 3.54 -9.06 -7.14
N TYR A 42 3.07 -7.98 -6.55
CA TYR A 42 3.02 -7.74 -5.10
C TYR A 42 1.64 -7.23 -4.72
N ALA A 43 1.21 -7.47 -3.48
CA ALA A 43 -0.11 -7.03 -3.02
C ALA A 43 -0.10 -6.36 -1.64
N ILE A 44 -0.84 -5.26 -1.53
CA ILE A 44 -1.34 -4.75 -0.24
C ILE A 44 -2.82 -5.11 -0.16
N ILE A 45 -3.18 -5.84 0.89
CA ILE A 45 -4.53 -6.31 1.14
C ILE A 45 -5.18 -5.42 2.20
N ASP A 46 -6.22 -4.69 1.80
CA ASP A 46 -6.97 -3.73 2.62
C ASP A 46 -8.40 -4.24 2.84
N ILE A 47 -8.47 -5.33 3.61
CA ILE A 47 -9.71 -5.98 4.00
C ILE A 47 -9.60 -6.49 5.45
N THR A 48 -10.75 -6.60 6.11
CA THR A 48 -10.86 -7.16 7.47
C THR A 48 -10.27 -8.57 7.59
N ASN A 49 -10.02 -9.04 8.80
CA ASN A 49 -9.28 -10.30 9.02
C ASN A 49 -9.93 -11.58 8.47
N LYS A 50 -11.26 -11.61 8.25
CA LYS A 50 -11.95 -12.85 7.88
C LYS A 50 -11.48 -13.45 6.53
N PRO A 51 -11.35 -12.69 5.43
CA PRO A 51 -10.85 -13.23 4.17
C PRO A 51 -9.32 -13.35 4.09
N LYS A 52 -8.57 -13.09 5.18
CA LYS A 52 -7.10 -13.17 5.19
C LYS A 52 -6.57 -14.54 4.77
N GLU A 53 -7.19 -15.62 5.27
CA GLU A 53 -6.82 -16.99 4.93
C GLU A 53 -6.93 -17.29 3.43
N PHE A 54 -7.92 -16.69 2.75
CA PHE A 54 -8.05 -16.83 1.30
C PHE A 54 -6.81 -16.30 0.57
N PHE A 55 -6.35 -15.09 0.92
CA PHE A 55 -5.19 -14.48 0.25
C PHE A 55 -3.87 -15.22 0.53
N ILE A 56 -3.74 -15.82 1.70
CA ILE A 56 -2.57 -16.65 2.06
C ILE A 56 -2.56 -17.96 1.25
N ASN A 57 -3.72 -18.60 1.10
CA ASN A 57 -3.83 -19.95 0.55
C ASN A 57 -4.11 -20.00 -0.97
N GLN A 58 -4.55 -18.89 -1.57
CA GLN A 58 -4.87 -18.85 -3.00
C GLN A 58 -3.61 -19.11 -3.85
N THR A 59 -3.79 -19.80 -4.97
CA THR A 59 -2.73 -20.10 -5.96
C THR A 59 -3.02 -19.53 -7.34
N LEU A 60 -4.03 -18.66 -7.43
CA LEU A 60 -4.44 -18.01 -8.69
C LEU A 60 -3.37 -17.02 -9.15
N ILE A 61 -2.78 -16.28 -8.22
CA ILE A 61 -1.75 -15.28 -8.46
C ILE A 61 -0.48 -15.61 -7.69
N ASP A 62 0.65 -15.65 -8.40
CA ASP A 62 1.99 -15.83 -7.82
C ASP A 62 2.51 -14.49 -7.28
N PHE A 63 1.91 -14.01 -6.19
CA PHE A 63 2.42 -12.84 -5.50
C PHE A 63 3.76 -13.15 -4.84
N LYS A 64 4.80 -12.38 -5.18
CA LYS A 64 6.12 -12.48 -4.55
C LYS A 64 6.08 -12.10 -3.07
N GLN A 65 5.18 -11.17 -2.72
CA GLN A 65 4.89 -10.82 -1.34
C GLN A 65 3.50 -10.20 -1.20
N ILE A 66 2.89 -10.46 -0.04
CA ILE A 66 1.59 -9.92 0.36
C ILE A 66 1.77 -9.23 1.71
N TRP A 67 1.23 -8.02 1.85
CA TRP A 67 1.07 -7.34 3.13
C TRP A 67 -0.40 -7.14 3.44
N PHE A 68 -0.76 -7.15 4.71
CA PHE A 68 -2.11 -6.85 5.17
C PHE A 68 -2.10 -5.50 5.88
N TYR A 69 -2.75 -4.50 5.29
CA TYR A 69 -2.72 -3.13 5.81
C TYR A 69 -3.24 -3.06 7.26
N HIS A 70 -4.33 -3.75 7.55
CA HIS A 70 -4.91 -3.78 8.89
C HIS A 70 -4.01 -4.41 9.96
N ASP A 71 -3.06 -5.29 9.62
CA ASP A 71 -2.10 -5.82 10.61
C ASP A 71 -1.14 -4.72 11.09
N GLU A 72 -0.82 -3.77 10.22
CA GLU A 72 0.15 -2.71 10.49
C GLU A 72 -0.50 -1.57 11.29
N ILE A 73 -1.80 -1.32 11.07
CA ILE A 73 -2.56 -0.26 11.77
C ILE A 73 -3.13 -0.73 13.12
N ASN A 74 -3.64 -1.96 13.22
CA ASN A 74 -4.36 -2.46 14.41
C ASN A 74 -3.47 -2.74 15.62
N ASN A 75 -2.17 -2.49 15.57
CA ASN A 75 -1.31 -2.63 16.74
C ASN A 75 -1.75 -1.62 17.83
N SER A 76 -2.29 -2.16 18.93
CA SER A 76 -2.89 -1.46 20.08
C SER A 76 -1.89 -0.68 20.95
N ASP A 77 -0.64 -0.57 20.51
CA ASP A 77 0.34 0.29 21.13
C ASP A 77 -0.08 1.74 20.86
N ASN A 78 -0.85 2.32 21.80
CA ASN A 78 -1.13 3.76 21.89
C ASN A 78 0.14 4.50 22.30
N LYS A 79 1.17 4.41 21.45
CA LYS A 79 2.37 5.22 21.55
C LYS A 79 2.03 6.61 21.05
N LYS A 80 2.49 7.62 21.81
CA LYS A 80 2.44 9.00 21.36
C LYS A 80 3.09 9.11 19.97
N PRO A 81 2.46 9.80 19.02
CA PRO A 81 3.02 9.97 17.69
C PRO A 81 4.34 10.72 17.76
N ASP A 82 5.30 10.33 16.91
CA ASP A 82 6.55 11.03 16.71
C ASP A 82 6.34 12.23 15.79
N ILE A 83 6.07 13.39 16.41
CA ILE A 83 5.82 14.65 15.72
C ILE A 83 7.00 15.07 14.82
N ASN A 84 8.24 14.72 15.18
CA ASN A 84 9.40 15.08 14.37
C ASN A 84 9.46 14.23 13.10
N PHE A 85 9.17 12.93 13.22
CA PHE A 85 9.03 12.04 12.06
C PHE A 85 7.92 12.53 11.12
N LEU A 86 6.73 12.84 11.65
CA LEU A 86 5.60 13.30 10.86
C LEU A 86 5.89 14.61 10.13
N LYS A 87 6.51 15.60 10.79
CA LYS A 87 6.97 16.83 10.13
C LYS A 87 8.02 16.56 9.05
N GLY A 88 8.95 15.63 9.30
CA GLY A 88 9.94 15.19 8.32
C GLY A 88 9.27 14.58 7.08
N PHE A 89 8.23 13.78 7.27
CA PHE A 89 7.42 13.22 6.21
C PHE A 89 6.71 14.29 5.39
N GLU A 90 5.98 15.22 6.04
CA GLU A 90 5.25 16.29 5.35
C GLU A 90 6.18 17.11 4.45
N ASN A 91 7.37 17.45 4.95
CA ASN A 91 8.39 18.16 4.16
C ASN A 91 8.96 17.31 3.01
N LYS A 92 9.20 16.01 3.24
CA LYS A 92 9.79 15.11 2.24
C LYS A 92 8.86 14.89 1.04
N TYR A 93 7.56 14.70 1.29
CA TYR A 93 6.59 14.38 0.25
C TYR A 93 5.76 15.58 -0.21
N ASP A 94 5.86 16.72 0.47
CA ASP A 94 5.03 17.92 0.26
C ASP A 94 3.53 17.59 0.43
N ILE A 95 3.20 16.95 1.56
CA ILE A 95 1.86 16.46 1.90
C ILE A 95 1.42 17.11 3.21
N ASN A 96 0.17 17.55 3.28
CA ASN A 96 -0.46 18.01 4.52
C ASN A 96 -1.31 16.89 5.11
N LEU A 97 -0.84 16.29 6.21
CA LEU A 97 -1.51 15.15 6.86
C LEU A 97 -2.87 15.52 7.43
N TRP A 98 -3.00 16.71 8.01
CA TRP A 98 -4.28 17.17 8.56
C TRP A 98 -5.34 17.35 7.48
N ASN A 99 -4.96 17.76 6.27
CA ASN A 99 -5.90 17.85 5.16
C ASN A 99 -6.43 16.46 4.77
N LEU A 100 -5.59 15.43 4.79
CA LEU A 100 -6.04 14.05 4.53
C LEU A 100 -6.94 13.54 5.67
N ALA A 101 -6.49 13.68 6.92
CA ALA A 101 -7.19 13.16 8.09
C ALA A 101 -8.56 13.83 8.32
N LEU A 102 -8.67 15.15 8.13
CA LEU A 102 -9.94 15.88 8.32
C LEU A 102 -11.01 15.52 7.27
N ASN A 103 -10.61 15.00 6.12
CA ASN A 103 -11.52 14.52 5.08
C ASN A 103 -11.84 13.03 5.21
N GLU A 104 -11.27 12.33 6.20
CA GLU A 104 -11.61 10.94 6.49
C GLU A 104 -12.89 10.86 7.31
N ARG A 105 -13.91 10.18 6.75
CA ARG A 105 -15.21 9.99 7.39
C ARG A 105 -15.12 9.28 8.74
N ILE A 106 -14.11 8.44 8.95
CA ILE A 106 -13.89 7.69 10.20
C ILE A 106 -13.36 8.62 11.32
N PHE A 107 -12.53 9.60 10.99
CA PHE A 107 -12.01 10.57 11.97
C PHE A 107 -12.96 11.75 12.20
N TYR A 108 -13.92 11.94 11.30
CA TYR A 108 -14.83 13.06 11.36
C TYR A 108 -15.85 12.96 12.51
N ARG A 109 -16.37 14.12 12.90
CA ARG A 109 -17.22 14.34 14.10
C ARG A 109 -18.53 13.55 14.17
N PHE A 110 -18.90 12.86 13.09
CA PHE A 110 -20.13 12.08 12.98
C PHE A 110 -19.91 10.56 13.11
N TYR A 111 -18.71 10.13 13.52
CA TYR A 111 -18.43 8.73 13.79
C TYR A 111 -18.83 8.36 15.23
N ASP A 112 -19.96 7.65 15.38
CA ASP A 112 -20.56 7.37 16.70
C ASP A 112 -19.89 6.24 17.49
N PHE A 113 -18.98 5.47 16.87
CA PHE A 113 -18.36 4.31 17.52
C PHE A 113 -17.12 4.67 18.35
N HIS A 114 -16.36 5.68 17.93
CA HIS A 114 -15.16 6.14 18.64
C HIS A 114 -14.89 7.62 18.35
N LYS A 115 -14.54 8.39 19.37
CA LYS A 115 -14.12 9.79 19.19
C LYS A 115 -12.60 9.84 19.19
N PHE A 116 -12.02 9.88 18.00
CA PHE A 116 -10.58 9.95 17.84
C PHE A 116 -10.01 11.26 18.38
N THR A 117 -8.95 11.14 19.16
CA THR A 117 -8.09 12.26 19.55
C THR A 117 -7.06 12.56 18.45
N ASP A 118 -6.51 13.77 18.46
CA ASP A 118 -5.45 14.16 17.52
C ASP A 118 -4.25 13.20 17.57
N ASP A 119 -3.84 12.77 18.77
CA ASP A 119 -2.74 11.82 18.96
C ASP A 119 -3.07 10.44 18.36
N GLU A 120 -4.32 9.96 18.47
CA GLU A 120 -4.73 8.69 17.86
C GLU A 120 -4.73 8.77 16.33
N ILE A 121 -5.25 9.87 15.77
CA ILE A 121 -5.24 10.13 14.32
C ILE A 121 -3.79 10.12 13.82
N LEU A 122 -2.93 10.94 14.42
CA LEU A 122 -1.53 11.03 14.04
C LEU A 122 -0.77 9.72 14.24
N SER A 123 -1.12 8.91 15.25
CA SER A 123 -0.56 7.57 15.44
C SER A 123 -0.94 6.61 14.30
N ILE A 124 -2.19 6.68 13.82
CA ILE A 124 -2.65 5.89 12.67
C ILE A 124 -1.95 6.34 11.39
N GLU A 125 -1.86 7.65 11.15
CA GLU A 125 -1.12 8.21 10.00
C GLU A 125 0.35 7.78 10.04
N GLU A 126 1.01 7.91 11.19
CA GLU A 126 2.41 7.50 11.36
C GLU A 126 2.62 6.02 11.00
N LYS A 127 1.77 5.12 11.52
CA LYS A 127 1.85 3.69 11.20
C LYS A 127 1.68 3.45 9.70
N SER A 128 0.71 4.12 9.08
CA SER A 128 0.46 4.05 7.64
C SER A 128 1.68 4.49 6.84
N ILE A 129 2.23 5.66 7.14
CA ILE A 129 3.42 6.22 6.49
C ILE A 129 4.60 5.26 6.61
N ARG A 130 4.92 4.78 7.82
CA ARG A 130 6.04 3.88 8.04
C ARG A 130 5.89 2.56 7.27
N PHE A 131 4.68 2.01 7.24
CA PHE A 131 4.37 0.83 6.46
C PHE A 131 4.55 1.09 4.95
N PHE A 132 4.02 2.19 4.45
CA PHE A 132 4.14 2.56 3.04
C PHE A 132 5.59 2.82 2.63
N GLU A 133 6.37 3.54 3.44
CA GLU A 133 7.80 3.72 3.21
C GLU A 133 8.55 2.38 3.18
N LYS A 134 8.22 1.46 4.10
CA LYS A 134 8.79 0.09 4.10
C LYS A 134 8.48 -0.62 2.79
N VAL A 135 7.23 -0.63 2.32
CA VAL A 135 6.85 -1.27 1.05
C VAL A 135 7.58 -0.63 -0.13
N LEU A 136 7.51 0.70 -0.28
CA LEU A 136 8.13 1.43 -1.40
C LEU A 136 9.65 1.25 -1.42
N ASN A 137 10.33 1.33 -0.28
CA ASN A 137 11.77 1.14 -0.20
C ASN A 137 12.19 -0.30 -0.50
N GLN A 138 11.40 -1.28 -0.05
CA GLN A 138 11.72 -2.69 -0.21
C GLN A 138 11.57 -3.14 -1.67
N ILE A 139 10.45 -2.82 -2.32
CA ILE A 139 10.18 -3.33 -3.67
C ILE A 139 10.49 -2.33 -4.77
N LYS A 140 10.33 -1.01 -4.52
CA LYS A 140 10.44 0.06 -5.52
C LYS A 140 9.59 -0.28 -6.76
N PRO A 141 8.25 -0.27 -6.62
CA PRO A 141 7.36 -0.74 -7.69
C PRO A 141 7.46 0.19 -8.90
N ASP A 142 7.43 -0.41 -10.10
CA ASP A 142 7.39 0.35 -11.35
C ASP A 142 5.94 0.81 -11.64
N TYR A 143 4.94 0.03 -11.20
CA TYR A 143 3.52 0.33 -11.36
C TYR A 143 2.73 0.08 -10.08
N PHE A 144 1.79 0.96 -9.77
CA PHE A 144 0.81 0.80 -8.69
C PHE A 144 -0.63 0.75 -9.23
N ILE A 145 -1.24 -0.42 -9.14
CA ILE A 145 -2.61 -0.64 -9.61
C ILE A 145 -3.56 -0.54 -8.41
N THR A 146 -4.42 0.47 -8.45
CA THR A 146 -5.42 0.73 -7.41
C THR A 146 -6.72 1.28 -7.98
N LYS A 147 -7.75 1.40 -7.16
CA LYS A 147 -8.97 2.17 -7.49
C LYS A 147 -8.72 3.65 -7.27
N GLN A 148 -9.59 4.48 -7.83
CA GLN A 148 -9.64 5.88 -7.45
C GLN A 148 -9.77 5.99 -5.92
N PRO A 149 -8.89 6.77 -5.24
CA PRO A 149 -8.90 6.83 -3.79
C PRO A 149 -10.23 7.36 -3.24
N SER A 150 -10.83 6.57 -2.35
CA SER A 150 -12.04 6.92 -1.60
C SER A 150 -11.80 7.01 -0.09
N PHE A 151 -10.59 6.65 0.35
CA PHE A 151 -10.14 6.66 1.74
C PHE A 151 -8.81 7.40 1.82
N HIS A 152 -8.56 8.09 2.94
CA HIS A 152 -7.36 8.91 3.11
C HIS A 152 -6.07 8.10 2.96
N HIS A 153 -5.99 6.89 3.53
CA HIS A 153 -4.78 6.06 3.49
C HIS A 153 -4.44 5.59 2.07
N LEU A 154 -5.45 5.41 1.22
CA LEU A 154 -5.25 5.06 -0.17
C LEU A 154 -4.74 6.26 -0.98
N GLU A 155 -5.26 7.45 -0.69
CA GLU A 155 -4.78 8.70 -1.30
C GLU A 155 -3.36 9.02 -0.84
N LEU A 156 -3.07 8.87 0.45
CA LEU A 156 -1.74 8.98 1.03
C LEU A 156 -0.73 8.09 0.29
N PHE A 157 -1.06 6.81 0.13
CA PHE A 157 -0.17 5.88 -0.56
C PHE A 157 0.01 6.22 -2.05
N ARG A 158 -1.06 6.63 -2.74
CA ARG A 158 -0.98 7.11 -4.14
C ARG A 158 -0.04 8.29 -4.26
N MET A 159 -0.18 9.31 -3.40
CA MET A 159 0.70 10.49 -3.40
C MET A 159 2.16 10.10 -3.10
N MET A 160 2.40 9.15 -2.19
CA MET A 160 3.76 8.66 -1.92
C MET A 160 4.35 7.91 -3.11
N CYS A 161 3.58 7.08 -3.81
CA CYS A 161 3.98 6.40 -5.04
C CYS A 161 4.34 7.40 -6.14
N ASP A 162 3.50 8.41 -6.40
CA ASP A 162 3.75 9.46 -7.41
C ASP A 162 5.10 10.17 -7.19
N LYS A 163 5.48 10.40 -5.92
CA LYS A 163 6.73 11.05 -5.51
C LYS A 163 7.94 10.10 -5.50
N SER A 164 7.74 8.80 -5.70
CA SER A 164 8.76 7.75 -5.62
C SER A 164 9.06 7.09 -6.97
N ASP A 165 8.82 7.80 -8.08
CA ASP A 165 8.97 7.32 -9.47
C ASP A 165 8.13 6.05 -9.79
N CYS A 166 7.06 5.84 -9.03
CA CYS A 166 6.10 4.75 -9.22
C CYS A 166 4.92 5.26 -10.07
N LYS A 167 4.56 4.52 -11.12
CA LYS A 167 3.57 4.92 -12.13
C LYS A 167 2.16 4.40 -11.85
#